data_AF-A0A950IE67-F1
#
_entry.id   AF-A0A950IE67-F1
#
_cell.length_a   1.000
_cell.length_b   1.000
_cell.length_c   1.000
_cell.angle_alpha   90.00
_cell.angle_beta   90.00
_cell.angle_gamma   90.00
#
_symmetry.space_group_name_H-M   'P 1'
#
loop_
_entity.id
_entity.type
_entity.pdbx_description
1 polymer ?
#
loop_
_entity_poly.entity_id
_entity_poly.type
_entity_poly.pdbx_seq_one_letter_code
_entity_poly.pdbx_strand_id
1 'polypeptide(L)'
;MRNGRLLSAVALLATAFTLLCLPRPALAATAAAPAAPGKPAPKPAASPTPGPDTDGVKFRAIGPAVSGGRVGAVAGSDRDPALYYVGGAGGGVFKSTDAGASFQPAWTGPRFGAIGAIAVAPSDEKTVWVGTGEANPRNDVSFGDGVWLTHDGAKHWTHVGLERTSQIAKILVDPHDANRALVAALGDPWADSDARGVYLTNDGGRTWTRTLYGGPSSGAADLAWNAKAPQTVFAAIWQFRRQPWIARSGGPNDGLYRSRDGGRT
;
A
#
# COMPACT_ATOMS: atom_id res chain seq x y z
N MET A 1 -32.64 -56.28 -7.87
CA MET A 1 -32.89 -57.13 -6.67
C MET A 1 -32.03 -56.57 -5.54
N ARG A 2 -32.50 -56.33 -4.31
CA ARG A 2 -33.85 -56.47 -3.69
C ARG A 2 -33.99 -55.43 -2.55
N ASN A 3 -35.25 -55.04 -2.27
CA ASN A 3 -35.77 -54.05 -1.29
C ASN A 3 -35.21 -54.20 0.16
N GLY A 4 -35.31 -53.24 1.11
CA GLY A 4 -35.81 -51.85 1.09
C GLY A 4 -36.82 -51.47 2.21
N ARG A 5 -36.68 -50.26 2.81
CA ARG A 5 -37.64 -49.44 3.63
C ARG A 5 -37.98 -49.77 5.12
N LEU A 6 -38.41 -48.70 5.83
CA LEU A 6 -39.27 -48.59 7.06
C LEU A 6 -38.71 -49.11 8.42
N LEU A 7 -39.25 -48.74 9.60
CA LEU A 7 -39.57 -47.42 10.22
C LEU A 7 -40.08 -47.60 11.68
N SER A 8 -39.84 -46.60 12.55
CA SER A 8 -40.60 -46.17 13.77
C SER A 8 -41.14 -47.13 14.87
N ALA A 9 -40.62 -46.89 16.10
CA ALA A 9 -41.37 -46.49 17.32
C ALA A 9 -42.26 -47.49 18.13
N VAL A 10 -42.84 -46.96 19.24
CA VAL A 10 -43.80 -47.59 20.21
C VAL A 10 -43.09 -48.53 21.23
N ALA A 11 -43.38 -48.61 22.55
CA ALA A 11 -44.39 -48.13 23.52
C ALA A 11 -43.72 -48.01 24.94
N LEU A 12 -44.28 -47.50 26.08
CA LEU A 12 -45.55 -46.87 26.51
C LEU A 12 -45.19 -45.83 27.65
N LEU A 13 -45.85 -45.54 28.81
CA LEU A 13 -47.06 -46.00 29.51
C LEU A 13 -47.82 -44.84 30.24
N ALA A 14 -47.93 -44.84 31.58
CA ALA A 14 -48.82 -43.99 32.42
C ALA A 14 -48.28 -43.95 33.89
N THR A 15 -48.81 -43.25 34.90
CA THR A 15 -50.19 -42.79 35.23
C THR A 15 -50.26 -41.40 35.90
N ALA A 16 -51.45 -40.80 35.95
CA ALA A 16 -51.72 -39.49 36.56
C ALA A 16 -52.14 -39.54 38.04
N PHE A 17 -52.01 -38.40 38.75
CA PHE A 17 -52.72 -38.12 39.99
C PHE A 17 -52.99 -36.62 40.12
N THR A 18 -54.21 -36.23 40.49
CA THR A 18 -54.64 -34.83 40.62
C THR A 18 -55.04 -34.57 42.08
N LEU A 19 -54.54 -33.50 42.71
CA LEU A 19 -54.94 -33.12 44.07
C LEU A 19 -55.17 -31.60 44.20
N LEU A 20 -55.87 -31.23 45.27
CA LEU A 20 -56.66 -30.00 45.37
C LEU A 20 -55.87 -28.79 45.95
N CYS A 21 -56.21 -27.58 45.51
CA CYS A 21 -55.69 -26.33 46.07
C CYS A 21 -56.25 -26.01 47.45
N LEU A 22 -55.39 -25.54 48.36
CA LEU A 22 -55.75 -24.63 49.46
C LEU A 22 -54.63 -23.58 49.65
N PRO A 23 -54.94 -22.28 49.79
CA PRO A 23 -53.93 -21.25 50.01
C PRO A 23 -53.42 -21.28 51.46
N ARG A 24 -52.10 -21.26 51.64
CA ARG A 24 -51.47 -21.00 52.95
C ARG A 24 -51.15 -19.51 53.09
N PRO A 25 -51.39 -18.89 54.27
CA PRO A 25 -51.02 -17.50 54.51
C PRO A 25 -49.50 -17.34 54.53
N ALA A 26 -48.99 -16.29 53.90
CA ALA A 26 -47.55 -16.00 53.87
C ALA A 26 -47.10 -15.37 55.19
N LEU A 27 -46.23 -16.05 55.93
CA LEU A 27 -45.57 -15.49 57.11
C LEU A 27 -44.37 -14.66 56.66
N ALA A 28 -44.44 -13.34 56.84
CA ALA A 28 -43.43 -12.40 56.32
C ALA A 28 -42.14 -12.44 57.15
N ALA A 29 -41.14 -13.20 56.69
CA ALA A 29 -39.80 -13.17 57.24
C ALA A 29 -39.03 -11.93 56.74
N THR A 30 -38.71 -10.99 57.64
CA THR A 30 -37.88 -9.81 57.37
C THR A 30 -36.40 -10.20 57.25
N ALA A 31 -36.03 -10.79 56.12
CA ALA A 31 -34.63 -11.03 55.78
C ALA A 31 -33.88 -9.69 55.67
N ALA A 32 -32.87 -9.49 56.52
CA ALA A 32 -31.96 -8.36 56.41
C ALA A 32 -31.18 -8.45 55.08
N ALA A 33 -31.15 -7.36 54.31
CA ALA A 33 -30.47 -7.34 53.03
C ALA A 33 -28.94 -7.53 53.22
N PRO A 34 -28.28 -8.38 52.42
CA PRO A 34 -26.83 -8.53 52.50
C PRO A 34 -26.15 -7.22 52.09
N ALA A 35 -25.16 -6.78 52.87
CA ALA A 35 -24.35 -5.61 52.54
C ALA A 35 -23.63 -5.84 51.20
N ALA A 36 -23.78 -4.92 50.25
CA ALA A 36 -23.14 -5.03 48.95
C ALA A 36 -21.60 -5.02 49.11
N PRO A 37 -20.86 -5.86 48.34
CA PRO A 37 -19.41 -5.88 48.41
C PRO A 37 -18.84 -4.52 48.02
N GLY A 38 -18.02 -3.93 48.90
CA GLY A 38 -17.38 -2.65 48.63
C GLY A 38 -16.53 -2.72 47.36
N LYS A 39 -16.67 -1.72 46.49
CA LYS A 39 -15.85 -1.62 45.27
C LYS A 39 -14.36 -1.64 45.64
N PRO A 40 -13.52 -2.45 44.99
CA PRO A 40 -12.08 -2.42 45.22
C PRO A 40 -11.55 -0.99 45.05
N ALA A 41 -10.72 -0.54 46.00
CA ALA A 41 -10.07 0.76 45.89
C ALA A 41 -9.23 0.81 44.61
N PRO A 42 -9.26 1.90 43.83
CA PRO A 42 -8.48 1.99 42.61
C PRO A 42 -7.00 1.91 42.94
N LYS A 43 -6.34 0.82 42.53
CA LYS A 43 -4.89 0.67 42.62
C LYS A 43 -4.25 1.85 41.87
N PRO A 44 -3.35 2.63 42.49
CA PRO A 44 -2.67 3.72 41.80
C PRO A 44 -2.03 3.20 40.51
N ALA A 45 -2.39 3.80 39.38
CA ALA A 45 -1.67 3.57 38.14
C ALA A 45 -0.22 4.03 38.37
N ALA A 46 0.75 3.20 38.00
CA ALA A 46 2.13 3.62 38.04
C ALA A 46 2.28 4.78 37.05
N SER A 47 2.71 5.95 37.55
CA SER A 47 3.05 7.08 36.68
C SER A 47 4.06 6.60 35.62
N PRO A 48 3.87 6.91 34.33
CA PRO A 48 4.86 6.58 33.32
C PRO A 48 6.23 7.09 33.75
N THR A 49 7.25 6.24 33.67
CA THR A 49 8.64 6.69 33.83
C THR A 49 8.86 7.83 32.83
N PRO A 50 9.32 9.02 33.26
CA PRO A 50 9.63 10.10 32.34
C PRO A 50 10.56 9.59 31.23
N GLY A 51 10.25 9.94 29.98
CA GLY A 51 11.17 9.71 28.88
C GLY A 51 12.50 10.44 29.12
N PRO A 52 13.59 10.06 28.43
CA PRO A 52 14.80 10.86 28.44
C PRO A 52 14.47 12.28 27.97
N ASP A 53 15.03 13.28 28.64
CA ASP A 53 14.99 14.64 28.13
C ASP A 53 15.67 14.66 26.75
N THR A 54 14.96 15.18 25.76
CA THR A 54 15.39 15.27 24.37
C THR A 54 15.40 16.70 23.85
N ASP A 55 15.09 17.69 24.70
CA ASP A 55 15.12 19.09 24.30
C ASP A 55 16.58 19.51 24.02
N GLY A 56 16.81 19.96 22.79
CA GLY A 56 18.15 20.27 22.28
C GLY A 56 18.94 19.09 21.69
N VAL A 57 18.44 17.84 21.77
CA VAL A 57 19.07 16.68 21.12
C VAL A 57 18.90 16.79 19.60
N LYS A 58 20.00 17.11 18.91
CA LYS A 58 20.04 17.22 17.44
C LYS A 58 20.59 15.94 16.82
N PHE A 59 19.74 15.26 16.03
CA PHE A 59 20.21 14.20 15.14
C PHE A 59 21.21 14.77 14.12
N ARG A 60 22.29 14.03 13.87
CA ARG A 60 23.25 14.31 12.80
C ARG A 60 23.44 13.06 11.96
N ALA A 61 23.72 13.24 10.66
CA ALA A 61 24.24 12.14 9.86
C ALA A 61 25.61 11.70 10.43
N ILE A 62 25.82 10.38 10.50
CA ILE A 62 27.12 9.77 10.81
C ILE A 62 27.87 9.31 9.54
N GLY A 63 27.31 9.64 8.36
CA GLY A 63 27.78 9.16 7.06
C GLY A 63 27.34 7.72 6.75
N PRO A 64 27.57 7.24 5.51
CA PRO A 64 27.39 5.83 5.15
C PRO A 64 28.55 5.01 5.73
N ALA A 65 28.46 4.66 7.02
CA ALA A 65 29.60 4.12 7.77
C ALA A 65 30.17 2.78 7.24
N VAL A 66 29.34 1.96 6.57
CA VAL A 66 29.78 0.71 5.89
C VAL A 66 28.95 0.41 4.64
N SER A 67 27.63 0.64 4.68
CA SER A 67 26.70 0.23 3.62
C SER A 67 25.79 1.38 3.19
N GLY A 68 25.64 1.57 1.87
CA GLY A 68 24.47 2.23 1.30
C GLY A 68 23.25 1.30 1.35
N GLY A 69 22.05 1.88 1.43
CA GLY A 69 20.80 1.13 1.27
C GLY A 69 20.56 0.71 -0.18
N ARG A 70 19.58 -0.19 -0.40
CA ARG A 70 19.11 -0.49 -1.76
C ARG A 70 18.45 0.75 -2.36
N VAL A 71 18.88 1.14 -3.57
CA VAL A 71 18.23 2.15 -4.40
C VAL A 71 17.27 1.43 -5.33
N GLY A 72 15.98 1.79 -5.27
CA GLY A 72 14.91 1.20 -6.09
C GLY A 72 14.63 2.01 -7.36
N ALA A 73 14.84 3.32 -7.32
CA ALA A 73 14.56 4.22 -8.44
C ALA A 73 15.68 5.25 -8.67
N VAL A 74 15.92 5.60 -9.93
CA VAL A 74 16.84 6.67 -10.35
C VAL A 74 16.21 7.41 -11.52
N ALA A 75 16.28 8.74 -11.51
CA ALA A 75 15.94 9.61 -12.63
C ALA A 75 17.00 10.71 -12.79
N GLY A 76 17.23 11.16 -14.01
CA GLY A 76 18.03 12.34 -14.33
C GLY A 76 17.26 13.24 -15.29
N SER A 77 17.73 14.47 -15.47
CA SER A 77 17.21 15.36 -16.52
C SER A 77 17.78 15.00 -17.90
N ASP A 78 17.03 15.34 -18.94
CA ASP A 78 17.47 15.37 -20.34
C ASP A 78 18.04 16.74 -20.76
N ARG A 79 17.96 17.75 -19.88
CA ARG A 79 18.41 19.14 -20.12
C ARG A 79 19.55 19.58 -19.22
N ASP A 80 19.48 19.32 -17.91
CA ASP A 80 20.56 19.56 -16.95
C ASP A 80 21.35 18.27 -16.63
N PRO A 81 22.58 18.08 -17.16
CA PRO A 81 23.40 16.90 -16.87
C PRO A 81 23.94 16.85 -15.43
N ALA A 82 23.67 17.85 -14.59
CA ALA A 82 23.98 17.82 -13.16
C ALA A 82 22.80 17.36 -12.29
N LEU A 83 21.57 17.34 -12.82
CA LEU A 83 20.33 17.11 -12.06
C LEU A 83 19.94 15.62 -12.01
N TYR A 84 20.01 15.04 -10.82
CA TYR A 84 19.58 13.65 -10.57
C TYR A 84 18.72 13.51 -9.32
N TYR A 85 17.84 12.52 -9.34
CA TYR A 85 17.02 12.08 -8.22
C TYR A 85 17.19 10.57 -8.00
N VAL A 86 17.34 10.15 -6.75
CA VAL A 86 17.45 8.73 -6.36
C VAL A 86 16.47 8.38 -5.26
N GLY A 87 15.85 7.21 -5.35
CA GLY A 87 14.83 6.72 -4.45
C GLY A 87 15.27 5.45 -3.72
N GLY A 88 15.27 5.48 -2.39
CA GLY A 88 15.62 4.32 -1.57
C GLY A 88 14.49 3.31 -1.42
N ALA A 89 14.86 2.04 -1.25
CA ALA A 89 14.00 0.98 -0.70
C ALA A 89 13.44 1.34 0.69
N GLY A 90 14.23 2.10 1.45
CA GLY A 90 13.85 2.83 2.64
C GLY A 90 14.77 4.04 2.79
N GLY A 91 14.21 5.24 2.88
CA GLY A 91 14.94 6.52 3.00
C GLY A 91 14.34 7.67 2.22
N GLY A 92 13.35 7.42 1.35
CA GLY A 92 12.70 8.43 0.52
C GLY A 92 13.53 8.81 -0.71
N VAL A 93 13.36 10.05 -1.16
CA VAL A 93 14.01 10.65 -2.33
C VAL A 93 15.16 11.56 -1.89
N PHE A 94 16.29 11.45 -2.61
CA PHE A 94 17.43 12.36 -2.51
C PHE A 94 17.68 13.01 -3.88
N LYS A 95 18.31 14.19 -3.88
CA LYS A 95 18.59 15.01 -5.06
C LYS A 95 20.08 15.37 -5.15
N SER A 96 20.64 15.27 -6.35
CA SER A 96 21.93 15.87 -6.74
C SER A 96 21.68 17.02 -7.71
N THR A 97 22.53 18.04 -7.63
CA THR A 97 22.67 19.14 -8.61
C THR A 97 24.15 19.36 -8.94
N ASP A 98 24.93 18.28 -8.89
CA ASP A 98 26.39 18.25 -9.02
C ASP A 98 26.88 16.97 -9.75
N ALA A 99 26.06 16.49 -10.69
CA ALA A 99 26.31 15.30 -11.51
C ALA A 99 26.52 14.00 -10.72
N GLY A 100 25.86 13.88 -9.57
CA GLY A 100 25.92 12.73 -8.67
C GLY A 100 27.12 12.74 -7.70
N ALA A 101 27.87 13.83 -7.60
CA ALA A 101 28.98 13.95 -6.65
C ALA A 101 28.51 14.03 -5.19
N SER A 102 27.32 14.61 -4.92
CA SER A 102 26.66 14.58 -3.63
C SER A 102 25.14 14.49 -3.75
N PHE A 103 24.49 13.98 -2.70
CA PHE A 103 23.04 13.83 -2.65
C PHE A 103 22.48 14.39 -1.35
N GLN A 104 21.50 15.28 -1.46
CA GLN A 104 20.79 15.90 -0.34
C GLN A 104 19.41 15.27 -0.17
N PRO A 105 18.89 15.08 1.06
CA PRO A 105 17.51 14.64 1.27
C PRO A 105 16.52 15.62 0.63
N ALA A 106 15.61 15.10 -0.20
CA ALA A 106 14.63 15.88 -0.96
C ALA A 106 13.19 15.43 -0.70
N TRP A 107 12.97 14.54 0.27
CA TRP A 107 11.67 13.97 0.61
C TRP A 107 11.15 14.52 1.93
N THR A 108 10.01 15.22 1.84
CA THR A 108 9.24 15.72 2.99
C THR A 108 7.87 15.03 3.10
N GLY A 109 7.66 13.93 2.35
CA GLY A 109 6.45 13.13 2.39
C GLY A 109 6.24 12.46 3.77
N PRO A 110 5.01 12.44 4.32
CA PRO A 110 4.77 12.34 5.75
C PRO A 110 4.88 10.94 6.37
N ARG A 111 4.98 9.86 5.57
CA ARG A 111 4.93 8.47 6.09
C ARG A 111 5.81 7.45 5.35
N PHE A 112 5.80 7.43 4.02
CA PHE A 112 6.39 6.33 3.26
C PHE A 112 7.75 6.72 2.68
N GLY A 113 8.77 5.93 3.01
CA GLY A 113 10.16 6.13 2.56
C GLY A 113 10.64 5.10 1.56
N ALA A 114 9.77 4.22 1.05
CA ALA A 114 10.08 3.25 0.02
C ALA A 114 9.65 3.81 -1.34
N ILE A 115 10.57 3.90 -2.29
CA ILE A 115 10.35 4.51 -3.61
C ILE A 115 10.56 3.45 -4.70
N GLY A 116 9.50 3.13 -5.44
CA GLY A 116 9.55 2.21 -6.58
C GLY A 116 9.75 2.90 -7.93
N ALA A 117 9.36 4.17 -8.06
CA ALA A 117 9.55 4.94 -9.29
C ALA A 117 9.82 6.43 -9.01
N ILE A 118 10.64 7.05 -9.88
CA ILE A 118 10.80 8.50 -9.98
C ILE A 118 10.80 8.85 -11.49
N ALA A 119 10.17 9.96 -11.85
CA ALA A 119 10.27 10.54 -13.20
C ALA A 119 10.32 12.07 -13.13
N VAL A 120 11.35 12.66 -13.74
CA VAL A 120 11.43 14.11 -14.00
C VAL A 120 10.65 14.40 -15.29
N ALA A 121 9.86 15.47 -15.35
CA ALA A 121 9.14 15.83 -16.56
C ALA A 121 10.08 16.47 -17.60
N PRO A 122 10.17 15.95 -18.85
CA PRO A 122 11.05 16.54 -19.88
C PRO A 122 10.64 17.97 -20.25
N SER A 123 9.36 18.34 -20.06
CA SER A 123 8.84 19.69 -20.25
C SER A 123 9.19 20.64 -19.09
N ASP A 124 9.23 20.19 -17.83
CA ASP A 124 9.64 20.99 -16.65
C ASP A 124 10.42 20.18 -15.60
N GLU A 125 11.70 20.47 -15.45
CA GLU A 125 12.61 19.83 -14.47
C GLU A 125 12.24 20.08 -13.01
N LYS A 126 11.39 21.08 -12.72
CA LYS A 126 10.84 21.29 -11.37
C LYS A 126 9.67 20.37 -11.09
N THR A 127 9.04 19.82 -12.12
CA THR A 127 7.96 18.86 -12.01
C THR A 127 8.52 17.44 -11.95
N VAL A 128 8.38 16.80 -10.79
CA VAL A 128 8.89 15.45 -10.54
C VAL A 128 7.77 14.59 -9.93
N TRP A 129 7.59 13.42 -10.51
CA TRP A 129 6.63 12.40 -10.10
C TRP A 129 7.36 11.29 -9.33
N VAL A 130 6.75 10.82 -8.24
CA VAL A 130 7.31 9.77 -7.36
C VAL A 130 6.23 8.72 -7.08
N GLY A 131 6.56 7.46 -7.35
CA GLY A 131 5.76 6.30 -6.96
C GLY A 131 6.32 5.68 -5.69
N THR A 132 5.53 5.63 -4.62
CA THR A 132 5.91 4.97 -3.38
C THR A 132 5.62 3.46 -3.44
N GLY A 133 6.36 2.69 -2.64
CA GLY A 133 6.33 1.24 -2.62
C GLY A 133 7.24 0.60 -3.67
N GLU A 134 8.12 -0.30 -3.23
CA GLU A 134 9.12 -0.92 -4.12
C GLU A 134 8.54 -2.11 -4.93
N ALA A 135 8.48 -1.95 -6.25
CA ALA A 135 7.99 -2.96 -7.17
C ALA A 135 9.01 -4.08 -7.54
N ASN A 136 10.01 -4.33 -6.70
CA ASN A 136 10.98 -5.42 -6.88
C ASN A 136 10.80 -6.50 -5.80
N PRO A 137 9.63 -7.18 -5.69
CA PRO A 137 9.22 -7.97 -4.52
C PRO A 137 10.04 -9.26 -4.33
N ARG A 138 11.26 -9.11 -3.81
CA ARG A 138 12.20 -10.20 -3.56
C ARG A 138 11.95 -10.85 -2.20
N ASN A 139 12.69 -10.47 -1.16
CA ASN A 139 12.56 -11.05 0.19
C ASN A 139 11.98 -10.05 1.19
N ASP A 140 12.36 -8.79 1.00
CA ASP A 140 12.14 -7.63 1.84
C ASP A 140 11.72 -6.48 0.93
N VAL A 141 10.44 -6.10 0.93
CA VAL A 141 9.97 -4.86 0.29
C VAL A 141 8.94 -4.20 1.20
N SER A 142 8.93 -2.87 1.20
CA SER A 142 7.89 -2.07 1.85
C SER A 142 6.88 -1.61 0.80
N PHE A 143 5.62 -1.48 1.23
CA PHE A 143 4.54 -0.90 0.46
C PHE A 143 4.57 0.63 0.54
N GLY A 144 3.89 1.27 -0.41
CA GLY A 144 3.64 2.71 -0.45
C GLY A 144 2.16 3.07 -0.32
N ASP A 145 1.90 4.34 -0.61
CA ASP A 145 0.60 5.02 -0.61
C ASP A 145 0.24 5.62 -1.98
N GLY A 146 0.87 5.14 -3.05
CA GLY A 146 0.55 5.52 -4.42
C GLY A 146 1.54 6.54 -5.00
N VAL A 147 1.03 7.68 -5.48
CA VAL A 147 1.81 8.63 -6.27
C VAL A 147 1.84 10.01 -5.64
N TRP A 148 3.00 10.64 -5.70
CA TRP A 148 3.29 11.98 -5.21
C TRP A 148 3.89 12.85 -6.33
N LEU A 149 3.62 14.15 -6.27
CA LEU A 149 3.98 15.13 -7.28
C LEU A 149 4.57 16.38 -6.62
N THR A 150 5.62 16.94 -7.20
CA THR A 150 6.16 18.27 -6.90
C THR A 150 6.21 19.09 -8.18
N HIS A 151 6.10 20.42 -8.08
CA HIS A 151 6.29 21.38 -9.18
C HIS A 151 7.36 22.45 -8.86
N ASP A 152 8.11 22.29 -7.76
CA ASP A 152 9.12 23.26 -7.30
C ASP A 152 10.53 22.67 -7.13
N GLY A 153 10.76 21.49 -7.73
CA GLY A 153 12.02 20.79 -7.72
C GLY A 153 12.28 20.02 -6.41
N ALA A 154 11.21 19.50 -5.79
CA ALA A 154 11.20 18.71 -4.55
C ALA A 154 11.43 19.51 -3.26
N LYS A 155 10.78 20.67 -3.12
CA LYS A 155 10.67 21.38 -1.82
C LYS A 155 9.36 21.02 -1.13
N HIS A 156 8.26 21.00 -1.89
CA HIS A 156 6.95 20.54 -1.42
C HIS A 156 6.46 19.37 -2.28
N TRP A 157 5.79 18.42 -1.64
CA TRP A 157 5.20 17.24 -2.25
C TRP A 157 3.69 17.21 -1.99
N THR A 158 2.91 17.00 -3.04
CA THR A 158 1.46 16.78 -2.98
C THR A 158 1.18 15.33 -3.30
N HIS A 159 0.34 14.68 -2.50
CA HIS A 159 -0.16 13.34 -2.79
C HIS A 159 -1.25 13.42 -3.86
N VAL A 160 -1.17 12.54 -4.86
CA VAL A 160 -2.05 12.54 -6.04
C VAL A 160 -2.69 11.16 -6.25
N GLY A 161 -3.02 10.47 -5.15
CA GLY A 161 -3.83 9.24 -5.14
C GLY A 161 -3.07 7.96 -5.48
N LEU A 162 -3.83 6.95 -5.96
CA LEU A 162 -3.38 5.57 -6.23
C LEU A 162 -2.96 4.78 -4.97
N GLU A 163 -3.54 5.10 -3.82
CA GLU A 163 -3.28 4.54 -2.49
C GLU A 163 -3.40 3.01 -2.44
N ARG A 164 -4.40 2.47 -3.15
CA ARG A 164 -4.72 1.04 -3.15
C ARG A 164 -3.74 0.20 -3.97
N THR A 165 -2.81 0.82 -4.70
CA THR A 165 -1.87 0.12 -5.59
C THR A 165 -0.74 -0.61 -4.85
N SER A 166 -0.40 -0.21 -3.63
CA SER A 166 0.69 -0.77 -2.79
C SER A 166 2.11 -0.62 -3.38
N GLN A 167 2.36 -1.01 -4.64
CA GLN A 167 3.66 -0.92 -5.32
C GLN A 167 3.54 -0.24 -6.69
N ILE A 168 4.24 0.89 -6.87
CA ILE A 168 4.37 1.59 -8.16
C ILE A 168 5.70 1.23 -8.82
N ALA A 169 5.64 0.65 -10.03
CA ALA A 169 6.80 0.11 -10.73
C ALA A 169 7.45 1.05 -11.73
N LYS A 170 6.66 1.93 -12.35
CA LYS A 170 7.13 2.90 -13.36
C LYS A 170 6.19 4.09 -13.43
N ILE A 171 6.75 5.26 -13.71
CA ILE A 171 6.01 6.43 -14.16
C ILE A 171 6.65 6.91 -15.45
N LEU A 172 5.84 7.29 -16.44
CA LEU A 172 6.27 8.01 -17.64
C LEU A 172 5.45 9.29 -17.75
N VAL A 173 6.12 10.43 -17.98
CA VAL A 173 5.55 11.78 -17.98
C VAL A 173 5.69 12.38 -19.37
N ASP A 174 4.63 12.97 -19.93
CA ASP A 174 4.63 13.39 -21.34
C ASP A 174 5.71 14.44 -21.61
N PRO A 175 6.57 14.25 -22.63
CA PRO A 175 7.61 15.22 -22.94
C PRO A 175 7.07 16.61 -23.30
N HIS A 176 5.77 16.74 -23.61
CA HIS A 176 5.12 18.02 -23.92
C HIS A 176 4.18 18.53 -22.81
N ASP A 177 3.82 17.70 -21.82
CA ASP A 177 2.93 18.08 -20.71
C ASP A 177 3.28 17.34 -19.41
N ALA A 178 3.87 18.09 -18.48
CA ALA A 178 4.28 17.59 -17.16
C ALA A 178 3.12 17.10 -16.28
N ASN A 179 1.87 17.44 -16.60
CA ASN A 179 0.66 17.01 -15.89
C ASN A 179 0.08 15.70 -16.43
N ARG A 180 0.55 15.24 -17.58
CA ARG A 180 0.12 14.00 -18.22
C ARG A 180 1.11 12.88 -17.90
N ALA A 181 0.64 11.82 -17.24
CA ALA A 181 1.47 10.70 -16.85
C ALA A 181 0.76 9.34 -17.03
N LEU A 182 1.54 8.31 -17.36
CA LEU A 182 1.13 6.91 -17.19
C LEU A 182 1.94 6.25 -16.07
N VAL A 183 1.23 5.46 -15.26
CA VAL A 183 1.75 4.81 -14.06
C VAL A 183 1.52 3.31 -14.14
N ALA A 184 2.57 2.53 -13.88
CA ALA A 184 2.51 1.09 -13.72
C ALA A 184 2.29 0.73 -12.24
N ALA A 185 1.10 0.26 -11.91
CA ALA A 185 0.78 -0.33 -10.62
C ALA A 185 0.99 -1.85 -10.69
N LEU A 186 2.05 -2.34 -10.04
CA LEU A 186 2.30 -3.78 -9.93
C LEU A 186 1.28 -4.44 -8.98
N GLY A 187 0.85 -3.71 -7.95
CA GLY A 187 -0.06 -4.22 -6.93
C GLY A 187 0.65 -4.85 -5.75
N ASP A 188 -0.13 -5.13 -4.71
CA ASP A 188 0.31 -5.85 -3.51
C ASP A 188 0.86 -7.26 -3.86
N PRO A 189 2.11 -7.61 -3.50
CA PRO A 189 2.67 -8.92 -3.83
C PRO A 189 2.11 -10.07 -2.98
N TRP A 190 1.43 -9.79 -1.86
CA TRP A 190 0.89 -10.79 -0.92
C TRP A 190 -0.62 -11.02 -1.08
N ALA A 191 -1.40 -9.97 -1.37
CA ALA A 191 -2.86 -10.02 -1.54
C ALA A 191 -3.32 -9.90 -3.00
N ASP A 192 -4.53 -10.38 -3.32
CA ASP A 192 -5.22 -10.05 -4.58
C ASP A 192 -5.81 -8.64 -4.50
N SER A 193 -5.79 -7.90 -5.61
CA SER A 193 -6.28 -6.51 -5.66
C SER A 193 -6.74 -6.12 -7.07
N ASP A 194 -7.85 -5.40 -7.14
CA ASP A 194 -8.34 -4.72 -8.35
C ASP A 194 -7.51 -3.48 -8.72
N ALA A 195 -6.74 -2.93 -7.77
CA ALA A 195 -5.95 -1.71 -7.97
C ALA A 195 -4.61 -1.94 -8.70
N ARG A 196 -4.60 -2.84 -9.69
CA ARG A 196 -3.44 -3.20 -10.53
C ARG A 196 -3.54 -2.65 -11.94
N GLY A 197 -2.40 -2.64 -12.63
CA GLY A 197 -2.33 -2.42 -14.08
C GLY A 197 -1.80 -1.04 -14.44
N VAL A 198 -2.23 -0.51 -15.58
CA VAL A 198 -1.77 0.80 -16.07
C VAL A 198 -2.83 1.85 -15.80
N TYR A 199 -2.40 2.97 -15.21
CA TYR A 199 -3.22 4.14 -14.93
C TYR A 199 -2.73 5.34 -15.74
N LEU A 200 -3.66 6.14 -16.27
CA LEU A 200 -3.41 7.36 -17.03
C LEU A 200 -4.06 8.56 -16.31
N THR A 201 -3.31 9.66 -16.18
CA THR A 201 -3.81 10.99 -15.84
C THR A 201 -3.45 12.00 -16.93
N ASN A 202 -4.23 13.07 -17.06
CA ASN A 202 -3.95 14.21 -17.93
C ASN A 202 -4.19 15.54 -17.18
N ASP A 203 -4.15 15.53 -15.84
CA ASP A 203 -4.53 16.68 -14.99
C ASP A 203 -3.68 16.84 -13.70
N GLY A 204 -2.49 16.22 -13.66
CA GLY A 204 -1.62 16.22 -12.49
C GLY A 204 -2.03 15.21 -11.42
N GLY A 205 -2.72 14.12 -11.80
CA GLY A 205 -3.14 13.05 -10.90
C GLY A 205 -4.35 13.39 -10.04
N ARG A 206 -5.12 14.42 -10.42
CA ARG A 206 -6.40 14.75 -9.78
C ARG A 206 -7.47 13.73 -10.18
N THR A 207 -7.38 13.21 -11.39
CA THR A 207 -8.16 12.07 -11.88
C THR A 207 -7.26 11.01 -12.52
N TRP A 208 -7.69 9.75 -12.43
CA TRP A 208 -6.99 8.58 -12.94
C TRP A 208 -7.95 7.65 -13.68
N THR A 209 -7.58 7.23 -14.88
CA THR A 209 -8.26 6.19 -15.65
C THR A 209 -7.38 4.94 -15.71
N ARG A 210 -7.90 3.77 -15.30
CA ARG A 210 -7.17 2.50 -15.49
C ARG A 210 -7.39 2.01 -16.92
N THR A 211 -6.34 2.04 -17.74
CA THR A 211 -6.41 1.77 -19.19
C THR A 211 -6.02 0.33 -19.55
N LEU A 212 -5.26 -0.36 -18.70
CA LEU A 212 -4.96 -1.79 -18.82
C LEU A 212 -5.06 -2.49 -17.46
N TYR A 213 -5.64 -3.69 -17.41
CA TYR A 213 -5.79 -4.50 -16.20
C TYR A 213 -5.54 -5.97 -16.51
N GLY A 214 -4.55 -6.58 -15.84
CA GLY A 214 -4.17 -7.99 -16.02
C GLY A 214 -4.95 -8.99 -15.15
N GLY A 215 -5.83 -8.52 -14.25
CA GLY A 215 -6.51 -9.37 -13.26
C GLY A 215 -5.93 -9.22 -11.84
N PRO A 216 -6.55 -9.87 -10.84
CA PRO A 216 -6.34 -9.55 -9.43
C PRO A 216 -4.95 -9.92 -8.86
N SER A 217 -4.23 -10.83 -9.53
CA SER A 217 -2.84 -11.24 -9.24
C SER A 217 -1.80 -10.64 -10.20
N SER A 218 -2.21 -9.85 -11.21
CA SER A 218 -1.34 -9.45 -12.34
C SER A 218 -1.39 -7.96 -12.60
N GLY A 219 -0.26 -7.28 -12.40
CA GLY A 219 -0.14 -5.83 -12.51
C GLY A 219 0.93 -5.39 -13.50
N ALA A 220 1.05 -4.09 -13.71
CA ALA A 220 2.05 -3.54 -14.61
C ALA A 220 3.41 -3.47 -13.91
N ALA A 221 4.41 -4.14 -14.48
CA ALA A 221 5.78 -4.20 -13.97
C ALA A 221 6.71 -3.19 -14.65
N ASP A 222 6.43 -2.79 -15.89
CA ASP A 222 7.15 -1.71 -16.56
C ASP A 222 6.31 -1.03 -17.66
N LEU A 223 6.72 0.19 -18.01
CA LEU A 223 6.22 0.98 -19.13
C LEU A 223 7.40 1.56 -19.93
N ALA A 224 7.26 1.57 -21.26
CA ALA A 224 8.16 2.26 -22.18
C ALA A 224 7.38 2.99 -23.29
N TRP A 225 7.87 4.14 -23.74
CA TRP A 225 7.33 4.85 -24.91
C TRP A 225 8.34 4.83 -26.06
N ASN A 226 7.84 4.90 -27.29
CA ASN A 226 8.68 5.29 -28.41
C ASN A 226 8.99 6.79 -28.30
N ALA A 227 10.23 7.15 -27.97
CA ALA A 227 10.68 8.54 -27.82
C ALA A 227 10.46 9.40 -29.09
N LYS A 228 10.37 8.80 -30.28
CA LYS A 228 10.07 9.50 -31.55
C LYS A 228 8.57 9.56 -31.87
N ALA A 229 7.73 8.83 -31.13
CA ALA A 229 6.28 8.82 -31.28
C ALA A 229 5.58 8.38 -29.97
N PRO A 230 5.46 9.27 -28.95
CA PRO A 230 4.94 8.91 -27.62
C PRO A 230 3.52 8.32 -27.59
N GLN A 231 2.76 8.41 -28.69
CA GLN A 231 1.49 7.70 -28.87
C GLN A 231 1.66 6.17 -28.86
N THR A 232 2.84 5.65 -29.18
CA THR A 232 3.16 4.21 -29.07
C THR A 232 3.74 3.91 -27.69
N VAL A 233 2.91 3.29 -26.84
CA VAL A 233 3.25 2.85 -25.48
C VAL A 233 3.36 1.33 -25.46
N PHE A 234 4.36 0.81 -24.74
CA PHE A 234 4.46 -0.60 -24.37
C PHE A 234 4.29 -0.75 -22.87
N ALA A 235 3.57 -1.79 -22.44
CA ALA A 235 3.36 -2.14 -21.04
C ALA A 235 3.65 -3.62 -20.81
N ALA A 236 4.39 -3.94 -19.75
CA ALA A 236 4.63 -5.30 -19.30
C ALA A 236 3.67 -5.63 -18.15
N ILE A 237 2.80 -6.62 -18.33
CA ILE A 237 2.00 -7.21 -17.25
C ILE A 237 2.73 -8.43 -16.71
N TRP A 238 2.80 -8.52 -15.38
CA TRP A 238 3.43 -9.60 -14.63
C TRP A 238 2.50 -10.09 -13.52
N GLN A 239 2.27 -11.39 -13.49
CA GLN A 239 1.60 -12.09 -12.41
C GLN A 239 2.62 -12.44 -11.31
N PHE A 240 2.41 -11.93 -10.08
CA PHE A 240 3.33 -12.22 -8.97
C PHE A 240 2.59 -12.44 -7.65
N ARG A 241 3.02 -13.48 -6.91
CA ARG A 241 2.50 -13.82 -5.58
C ARG A 241 3.61 -14.28 -4.65
N ARG A 242 3.81 -13.59 -3.53
CA ARG A 242 4.67 -14.02 -2.42
C ARG A 242 3.82 -14.55 -1.27
N GLN A 243 4.14 -15.75 -0.81
CA GLN A 243 3.70 -16.34 0.45
C GLN A 243 4.96 -16.59 1.32
N PRO A 244 4.82 -16.84 2.64
CA PRO A 244 5.99 -17.05 3.52
C PRO A 244 6.91 -18.19 3.10
N TRP A 245 6.38 -19.20 2.41
CA TRP A 245 7.09 -20.42 1.97
C TRP A 245 7.34 -20.52 0.45
N ILE A 246 6.81 -19.61 -0.38
CA ILE A 246 6.97 -19.68 -1.84
C ILE A 246 6.80 -18.30 -2.51
N ALA A 247 7.58 -18.05 -3.56
CA ALA A 247 7.30 -17.02 -4.56
C ALA A 247 6.80 -17.69 -5.84
N ARG A 248 5.68 -17.24 -6.39
CA ARG A 248 5.21 -17.59 -7.73
C ARG A 248 5.40 -16.37 -8.62
N SER A 249 6.20 -16.54 -9.66
CA SER A 249 6.46 -15.53 -10.69
C SER A 249 5.94 -16.06 -12.02
N GLY A 250 5.09 -15.26 -12.66
CA GLY A 250 4.46 -15.54 -13.93
C GLY A 250 3.15 -16.34 -13.86
N GLY A 251 2.43 -16.34 -14.97
CA GLY A 251 1.11 -16.95 -15.13
C GLY A 251 0.46 -16.66 -16.49
N PRO A 252 -0.78 -17.16 -16.73
CA PRO A 252 -1.45 -17.07 -18.03
C PRO A 252 -1.82 -15.64 -18.45
N ASN A 253 -1.72 -14.67 -17.54
CA ASN A 253 -2.05 -13.26 -17.78
C ASN A 253 -0.79 -12.38 -17.92
N ASP A 254 0.42 -12.97 -17.97
CA ASP A 254 1.64 -12.24 -18.32
C ASP A 254 1.57 -11.78 -19.78
N GLY A 255 2.14 -10.62 -20.10
CA GLY A 255 2.22 -10.20 -21.50
C GLY A 255 2.87 -8.84 -21.75
N LEU A 256 3.32 -8.65 -23.00
CA LEU A 256 3.71 -7.35 -23.54
C LEU A 256 2.56 -6.79 -24.37
N TYR A 257 2.00 -5.68 -23.89
CA TYR A 257 0.89 -4.95 -24.52
C TYR A 257 1.44 -3.73 -25.25
N ARG A 258 0.78 -3.31 -26.34
CA ARG A 258 1.20 -2.14 -27.13
C ARG A 258 0.02 -1.28 -27.56
N SER A 259 -0.05 -0.09 -26.97
CA SER A 259 -0.94 1.00 -27.36
C SER A 259 -0.48 1.70 -28.65
N ARG A 260 -1.39 2.44 -29.27
CA ARG A 260 -1.14 3.38 -30.37
C ARG A 260 -1.79 4.76 -30.18
N ASP A 261 -2.43 5.01 -29.04
CA ASP A 261 -3.21 6.23 -28.75
C ASP A 261 -2.72 6.98 -27.50
N GLY A 262 -1.47 6.74 -27.11
CA GLY A 262 -0.84 7.30 -25.92
C GLY A 262 -1.10 6.51 -24.65
N GLY A 263 -1.60 5.27 -24.74
CA GLY A 263 -1.87 4.39 -23.60
C GLY A 263 -3.26 4.57 -23.00
N ARG A 264 -4.23 5.01 -23.81
CA ARG A 264 -5.68 4.99 -23.48
C ARG A 264 -6.26 3.60 -23.74
N THR A 265 -5.79 2.90 -24.77
CA THR A 265 -6.06 1.48 -25.09
C THR A 265 -4.80 0.72 -25.52
#